data_AF-A0AAD0YHW6-F1
#
_entry.id   AF-A0AAD0YHW6-F1
#
_cell.length_a   1.000
_cell.length_b   1.000
_cell.length_c   1.000
_cell.angle_alpha   90.00
_cell.angle_beta   90.00
_cell.angle_gamma   90.00
#
_symmetry.space_group_name_H-M   'P 1'
#
loop_
_entity.id
_entity.type
_entity.pdbx_description
1 polymer ?
#
loop_
_entity_poly.entity_id
_entity_poly.type
_entity_poly.pdbx_seq_one_letter_code
_entity_poly.pdbx_strand_id
1 'polypeptide(L)'
;MNNLSILEHVKLAINPQFQDWVLFKNDTYIIFDDVSTVENVRDEAIKLMKEFGPVFAGGPAGDFNVIHLNFTEGWLVSGHGYGMYTYVHPSELDHETPNDLEIGLYGRSKRNSDGENPEIVYINTSRNSL
;
A
#
# COMPACT_ATOMS: atom_id res chain seq x y z
N MET A 1 10.41 19.28 13.50
CA MET A 1 10.00 18.43 12.37
C MET A 1 8.50 18.24 12.52
N ASN A 2 7.72 18.51 11.48
CA ASN A 2 6.29 18.18 11.53
C ASN A 2 6.19 16.67 11.39
N ASN A 3 5.73 15.97 12.43
CA ASN A 3 5.40 14.56 12.34
C ASN A 3 4.12 14.45 11.50
N LEU A 4 4.28 14.07 10.23
CA LEU A 4 3.15 13.77 9.37
C LEU A 4 2.48 12.47 9.86
N SER A 5 1.18 12.36 9.65
CA SER A 5 0.47 11.11 9.78
C SER A 5 0.86 10.14 8.66
N ILE A 6 0.68 8.83 8.87
CA ILE A 6 0.92 7.83 7.82
C ILE A 6 0.09 8.14 6.56
N LEU A 7 -1.15 8.61 6.71
CA LEU A 7 -1.98 9.01 5.59
C LEU A 7 -1.33 10.13 4.75
N GLU A 8 -0.68 11.10 5.38
CA GLU A 8 0.02 12.19 4.68
C GLU A 8 1.28 11.67 3.96
N HIS A 9 2.04 10.77 4.59
CA HIS A 9 3.17 10.11 3.94
C HIS A 9 2.71 9.29 2.71
N VAL A 10 1.63 8.52 2.84
CA VAL A 10 1.05 7.76 1.70
C VAL A 10 0.61 8.70 0.59
N LYS A 11 -0.04 9.82 0.90
CA LYS A 11 -0.41 10.84 -0.11
C LYS A 11 0.80 11.38 -0.86
N LEU A 12 1.93 11.57 -0.20
CA LEU A 12 3.19 12.03 -0.81
C LEU A 12 3.90 10.92 -1.61
N ALA A 13 3.67 9.65 -1.25
CA ALA A 13 4.26 8.50 -1.95
C ALA A 13 3.56 8.18 -3.28
N ILE A 14 2.26 8.50 -3.39
CA ILE A 14 1.46 8.26 -4.59
C ILE A 14 1.74 9.37 -5.62
N ASN A 15 2.00 8.97 -6.87
CA ASN A 15 2.11 9.95 -7.96
C ASN A 15 0.79 10.73 -8.09
N PRO A 16 0.81 12.09 -8.04
CA PRO A 16 -0.39 12.92 -8.09
C PRO A 16 -1.30 12.71 -9.30
N GLN A 17 -0.86 12.04 -10.36
CA GLN A 17 -1.76 11.68 -11.47
C GLN A 17 -2.82 10.64 -11.06
N PHE A 18 -2.55 9.83 -10.03
CA PHE A 18 -3.46 8.79 -9.55
C PHE A 18 -4.37 9.36 -8.45
N GLN A 19 -5.60 9.68 -8.84
CA GLN A 19 -6.59 10.31 -7.97
C GLN A 19 -7.53 9.31 -7.28
N ASP A 20 -7.49 8.05 -7.67
CA ASP A 20 -8.39 7.03 -7.17
C ASP A 20 -7.61 5.91 -6.49
N TRP A 21 -7.68 5.83 -5.16
CA TRP A 21 -6.95 4.85 -4.38
C TRP A 21 -7.58 4.61 -3.00
N VAL A 22 -7.31 3.43 -2.45
CA VAL A 22 -7.82 3.00 -1.14
C VAL A 22 -6.65 2.61 -0.26
N LEU A 23 -6.67 3.02 1.01
CA LEU A 23 -5.68 2.68 2.03
C LEU A 23 -6.27 1.76 3.08
N PHE A 24 -5.52 0.70 3.38
CA PHE A 24 -5.81 -0.29 4.39
C PHE A 24 -5.04 -0.02 5.68
N LYS A 25 -5.47 -0.65 6.76
CA LYS A 25 -5.00 -0.41 8.12
C LYS A 25 -3.50 -0.66 8.32
N ASN A 26 -2.91 -1.61 7.60
CA ASN A 26 -1.47 -1.87 7.66
C ASN A 26 -0.76 -1.22 6.47
N ASP A 27 -1.23 -0.06 6.04
CA ASP A 27 -0.58 0.83 5.08
C ASP A 27 -0.34 0.25 3.69
N THR A 28 -0.99 -0.86 3.36
CA THR A 28 -1.16 -1.27 1.98
C THR A 28 -2.20 -0.37 1.32
N TYR A 29 -1.90 0.14 0.13
CA TYR A 29 -2.86 0.87 -0.69
C TYR A 29 -2.98 0.28 -2.09
N ILE A 30 -4.14 0.49 -2.69
CA ILE A 30 -4.49 0.04 -4.04
C ILE A 30 -4.86 1.26 -4.87
N ILE A 31 -4.18 1.45 -6.00
CA ILE A 31 -4.52 2.45 -7.01
C ILE A 31 -5.48 1.83 -8.04
N PHE A 32 -6.51 2.58 -8.40
CA PHE A 32 -7.43 2.24 -9.49
C PHE A 32 -7.15 3.13 -10.70
N ASP A 33 -6.82 2.52 -11.84
CA ASP A 33 -6.57 3.27 -13.09
C ASP A 33 -7.84 3.92 -13.65
N ASP A 34 -8.98 3.24 -13.51
CA ASP A 34 -10.28 3.75 -13.96
C ASP A 34 -11.41 3.26 -13.04
N VAL A 35 -11.76 4.10 -12.06
CA VAL A 35 -12.88 3.80 -11.18
C VAL A 35 -14.21 3.81 -11.90
N SER A 36 -14.40 4.39 -13.09
CA SER A 36 -15.70 4.42 -13.78
C SER A 36 -16.28 3.04 -14.06
N THR A 37 -15.40 2.03 -14.17
CA THR A 37 -15.73 0.63 -14.39
C THR A 37 -16.09 -0.14 -13.11
N VAL A 38 -15.87 0.45 -11.94
CA VAL A 38 -16.06 -0.18 -10.62
C VAL A 38 -17.38 0.27 -10.02
N GLU A 39 -18.32 -0.63 -9.75
CA GLU A 39 -19.60 -0.24 -9.15
C GLU A 39 -19.41 0.35 -7.74
N ASN A 40 -18.74 -0.39 -6.86
CA ASN A 40 -18.39 0.02 -5.51
C ASN A 40 -16.88 -0.13 -5.26
N VAL A 41 -16.18 1.01 -5.14
CA VAL A 41 -14.73 1.07 -4.92
C VAL A 41 -14.31 0.35 -3.64
N ARG A 42 -15.12 0.44 -2.57
CA ARG A 42 -14.83 -0.24 -1.31
C ARG A 42 -14.86 -1.75 -1.48
N ASP A 43 -15.90 -2.27 -2.12
CA ASP A 43 -16.09 -3.71 -2.28
C ASP A 43 -15.03 -4.32 -3.21
N GLU A 44 -14.69 -3.62 -4.30
CA GLU A 44 -13.63 -4.06 -5.21
C GLU A 44 -12.26 -4.01 -4.53
N ALA A 45 -11.96 -2.98 -3.73
CA ALA A 45 -10.72 -2.93 -2.97
C ALA A 45 -10.60 -4.09 -1.98
N ILE A 46 -11.68 -4.41 -1.24
CA ILE A 46 -11.71 -5.57 -0.32
C ILE A 46 -11.48 -6.87 -1.08
N LYS A 47 -12.12 -7.04 -2.25
CA LYS A 47 -11.94 -8.22 -3.10
C LYS A 47 -10.49 -8.36 -3.56
N LEU A 48 -9.90 -7.30 -4.12
CA LEU A 48 -8.49 -7.28 -4.54
C LEU A 48 -7.54 -7.55 -3.38
N MET A 49 -7.80 -7.00 -2.19
CA MET A 49 -6.98 -7.27 -1.01
C MET A 49 -7.04 -8.73 -0.57
N LYS A 50 -8.22 -9.36 -0.61
CA LYS A 50 -8.35 -10.80 -0.29
C LYS A 50 -7.68 -11.69 -1.34
N GLU A 51 -7.73 -11.29 -2.61
CA GLU A 51 -7.16 -12.06 -3.72
C GLU A 51 -5.63 -11.96 -3.75
N PHE A 52 -5.08 -10.75 -3.57
CA PHE A 52 -3.67 -10.48 -3.79
C PHE A 52 -2.89 -10.17 -2.51
N GLY A 53 -3.54 -9.81 -1.41
CA GLY A 53 -2.91 -9.48 -0.13
C GLY A 53 -2.18 -10.65 0.53
N PRO A 54 -2.80 -11.83 0.68
CA PRO A 54 -2.16 -12.98 1.33
C PRO A 54 -0.90 -13.44 0.61
N VAL A 55 0.16 -13.72 1.38
CA VAL A 55 1.44 -14.18 0.83
C VAL A 55 1.64 -15.66 1.16
N PHE A 56 1.47 -16.50 0.15
CA PHE A 56 1.74 -17.94 0.27
C PHE A 56 3.22 -18.23 -0.05
N ALA A 57 3.88 -19.00 0.82
CA ALA A 57 5.24 -19.46 0.58
C ALA A 57 5.30 -20.28 -0.73
N GLY A 58 6.24 -19.93 -1.62
CA GLY A 58 6.39 -20.55 -2.93
C GLY A 58 5.40 -20.07 -4.01
N GLY A 59 4.57 -19.07 -3.72
CA GLY A 59 3.70 -18.41 -4.69
C GLY A 59 4.33 -17.17 -5.35
N PRO A 60 3.69 -16.60 -6.40
CA PRO A 60 4.17 -15.39 -7.09
C PRO A 60 4.31 -14.15 -6.19
N ALA A 61 3.65 -14.14 -5.03
CA ALA A 61 3.76 -13.10 -4.02
C ALA A 61 5.04 -13.20 -3.15
N GLY A 62 5.90 -14.19 -3.40
CA GLY A 62 7.20 -14.33 -2.72
C GLY A 62 8.21 -13.27 -3.15
N ASP A 63 8.11 -12.79 -4.39
CA ASP A 63 8.98 -11.75 -4.94
C ASP A 63 8.44 -10.35 -4.61
N PHE A 64 9.33 -9.47 -4.18
CA PHE A 64 9.03 -8.08 -3.89
C PHE A 64 10.10 -7.15 -4.47
N ASN A 65 9.75 -5.88 -4.62
CA ASN A 65 10.69 -4.82 -4.91
C ASN A 65 10.55 -3.70 -3.88
N VAL A 66 11.67 -3.03 -3.57
CA VAL A 66 11.71 -1.86 -2.69
C VAL A 66 11.93 -0.61 -3.53
N ILE A 67 11.08 0.38 -3.34
CA ILE A 67 11.17 1.68 -4.01
C ILE A 67 11.45 2.73 -2.93
N HIS A 68 12.60 3.39 -3.05
CA HIS A 68 13.03 4.46 -2.15
C HIS A 68 12.30 5.76 -2.53
N LEU A 69 11.67 6.40 -1.55
CA LEU A 69 10.86 7.60 -1.76
C LEU A 69 11.71 8.87 -1.64
N ASN A 70 11.43 9.86 -2.49
CA ASN A 70 12.17 11.13 -2.54
C ASN A 70 11.37 12.31 -1.96
N PHE A 71 10.04 12.20 -1.89
CA PHE A 71 9.13 13.28 -1.46
C PHE A 71 8.60 13.09 -0.04
N THR A 72 8.91 11.96 0.56
CA THR A 72 8.54 11.58 1.92
C THR A 72 9.56 10.57 2.42
N GLU A 73 9.71 10.47 3.74
CA GLU A 73 10.48 9.40 4.36
C GLU A 73 9.86 8.03 4.07
N GLY A 74 10.68 6.99 4.11
CA GLY A 74 10.26 5.60 3.99
C GLY A 74 10.34 5.02 2.58
N TRP A 75 9.66 3.91 2.40
CA TRP A 75 9.75 3.07 1.21
C TRP A 75 8.38 2.55 0.79
N LEU A 76 8.28 2.18 -0.49
CA LEU A 76 7.19 1.34 -0.97
C LEU A 76 7.70 -0.07 -1.23
N VAL A 77 6.93 -1.05 -0.76
CA VAL A 77 7.10 -2.45 -1.11
C VAL A 77 6.03 -2.84 -2.10
N SER A 78 6.46 -3.28 -3.30
CA SER A 78 5.59 -3.84 -4.32
C SER A 78 5.81 -5.34 -4.46
N GLY A 79 4.87 -6.03 -5.10
CA GLY A 79 4.93 -7.46 -5.36
C GLY A 79 3.87 -7.86 -6.39
N HIS A 80 3.29 -9.05 -6.23
CA HIS A 80 2.14 -9.48 -7.03
C HIS A 80 0.94 -8.53 -6.89
N GLY A 81 -0.01 -8.49 -7.83
CA GLY A 81 -1.17 -7.58 -7.78
C GLY A 81 -0.86 -6.16 -8.24
N TYR A 82 -1.30 -5.82 -9.45
CA TYR A 82 -1.09 -4.51 -10.06
C TYR A 82 -1.73 -3.39 -9.22
N GLY A 83 -1.04 -2.24 -9.13
CA GLY A 83 -1.51 -1.07 -8.39
C GLY A 83 -1.49 -1.21 -6.87
N MET A 84 -0.99 -2.33 -6.32
CA MET A 84 -0.92 -2.58 -4.87
C MET A 84 0.48 -2.36 -4.33
N TYR A 85 0.61 -1.46 -3.36
CA TYR A 85 1.87 -1.10 -2.72
C TYR A 85 1.69 -1.03 -1.21
N THR A 86 2.75 -1.28 -0.46
CA THR A 86 2.75 -1.15 1.00
C THR A 86 3.77 -0.12 1.44
N TYR A 87 3.31 0.89 2.17
CA TYR A 87 4.18 1.91 2.72
C TYR A 87 4.85 1.42 4.01
N VAL A 88 6.15 1.68 4.13
CA VAL A 88 6.95 1.38 5.33
C VAL A 88 7.64 2.66 5.77
N HIS A 89 7.32 3.12 6.97
CA HIS A 89 7.97 4.27 7.60
C HIS A 89 9.26 3.82 8.32
N PRO A 90 10.36 4.61 8.31
CA PRO A 90 11.61 4.22 8.99
C PRO A 90 11.46 3.90 10.48
N SER A 91 10.56 4.60 11.18
CA SER A 91 10.31 4.35 12.61
C SER A 91 9.63 3.02 12.92
N GLU A 92 9.18 2.27 11.91
CA GLU A 92 8.60 0.94 12.07
C GLU A 92 9.65 -0.18 12.06
N LEU A 93 10.90 0.16 11.75
CA LEU A 93 12.01 -0.79 11.65
C LEU A 93 12.97 -0.59 12.82
N ASP A 94 13.59 -1.69 13.26
CA ASP A 94 14.50 -1.69 14.42
C ASP A 94 15.88 -1.07 14.10
N HIS A 95 16.25 -0.98 12.81
CA HIS A 95 17.55 -0.48 12.36
C HIS A 95 17.43 0.93 11.78
N GLU A 96 18.37 1.81 12.14
CA GLU A 96 18.47 3.16 11.55
C GLU A 96 18.81 3.14 10.06
N THR A 97 19.49 2.10 9.59
CA THR A 97 19.88 1.89 8.18
C THR A 97 19.46 0.50 7.71
N PRO A 98 18.16 0.22 7.55
CA PRO A 98 17.67 -1.08 7.15
C PRO A 98 18.02 -1.34 5.68
N ASN A 99 18.29 -2.60 5.35
CA ASN A 99 18.53 -2.99 3.95
C ASN A 99 17.20 -3.35 3.24
N ASP A 100 17.24 -3.43 1.91
CA ASP A 100 16.05 -3.71 1.09
C ASP A 100 15.37 -5.05 1.44
N LEU A 101 16.11 -6.05 1.90
CA LEU A 101 15.53 -7.33 2.32
C LEU A 101 14.69 -7.17 3.58
N GLU A 102 15.18 -6.42 4.57
CA GLU A 102 14.46 -6.13 5.81
C GLU A 102 13.19 -5.32 5.53
N ILE A 103 13.33 -4.24 4.75
CA ILE A 103 12.21 -3.37 4.34
C ILE A 103 11.15 -4.19 3.61
N GLY A 104 11.57 -4.98 2.62
CA GLY A 104 10.69 -5.80 1.81
C GLY A 104 9.95 -6.86 2.60
N LEU A 105 10.64 -7.57 3.51
CA LEU A 105 10.01 -8.57 4.38
C LEU A 105 8.98 -7.95 5.33
N TYR A 106 9.26 -6.78 5.89
CA TYR A 106 8.33 -6.07 6.77
C TYR A 106 7.12 -5.53 6.00
N GLY A 107 7.31 -4.87 4.84
CA GLY A 107 6.18 -4.45 4.01
C GLY A 107 5.33 -5.63 3.53
N ARG A 108 5.96 -6.78 3.25
CA ARG A 108 5.25 -8.01 2.89
C ARG A 108 4.39 -8.57 4.04
N SER A 109 4.87 -8.51 5.28
CA SER A 109 4.09 -8.97 6.44
C SER A 109 2.90 -8.05 6.74
N LYS A 110 3.07 -6.73 6.58
CA LYS A 110 1.98 -5.75 6.65
C LYS A 110 0.89 -6.06 5.62
N ARG A 111 1.28 -6.26 4.37
CA ARG A 111 0.36 -6.65 3.29
C ARG A 111 -0.36 -7.96 3.58
N ASN A 112 0.34 -8.97 4.09
CA ASN A 112 -0.30 -10.22 4.48
C ASN A 112 -1.37 -10.01 5.56
N SER A 113 -1.09 -9.13 6.53
CA SER A 113 -2.05 -8.77 7.60
C SER A 113 -3.30 -8.10 7.03
N ASP A 114 -3.16 -7.19 6.06
CA ASP A 114 -4.28 -6.61 5.34
C ASP A 114 -5.01 -7.64 4.45
N GLY A 115 -4.31 -8.63 3.91
CA GLY A 115 -4.89 -9.75 3.15
C GLY A 115 -5.76 -10.68 4.00
N GLU A 116 -5.30 -11.00 5.21
CA GLU A 116 -6.01 -11.88 6.17
C GLU A 116 -7.21 -11.17 6.81
N ASN A 117 -7.05 -9.89 7.16
CA ASN A 117 -8.09 -9.07 7.77
C ASN A 117 -8.19 -7.69 7.10
N PRO A 118 -8.83 -7.59 5.92
CA PRO A 118 -8.93 -6.34 5.19
C PRO A 118 -9.77 -5.30 5.93
N GLU A 119 -9.13 -4.20 6.33
CA GLU A 119 -9.79 -3.06 6.97
C GLU A 119 -9.39 -1.76 6.26
N ILE A 120 -10.35 -1.10 5.60
CA ILE A 120 -10.12 0.15 4.88
C ILE A 120 -10.22 1.32 5.85
N VAL A 121 -9.17 2.14 5.91
CA VAL A 121 -9.07 3.34 6.77
C VAL A 121 -9.24 4.65 6.00
N TYR A 122 -8.99 4.66 4.69
CA TYR A 122 -9.19 5.85 3.85
C TYR A 122 -9.52 5.47 2.40
N ILE A 123 -10.36 6.29 1.75
CA ILE A 123 -10.72 6.17 0.33
C ILE A 123 -10.53 7.55 -0.30
N ASN A 124 -9.65 7.64 -1.28
CA ASN A 124 -9.57 8.77 -2.19
C ASN A 124 -10.32 8.38 -3.47
N THR A 125 -11.33 9.16 -3.86
CA THR A 125 -11.95 8.94 -5.16
C THR A 125 -12.39 10.24 -5.82
N SER A 126 -12.13 10.32 -7.12
CA SER A 126 -12.57 11.40 -7.98
C SER A 126 -14.10 11.48 -8.07
N ARG A 127 -14.83 10.36 -7.87
CA ARG A 127 -16.30 10.30 -7.87
C ARG A 127 -16.97 11.13 -6.78
N ASN A 128 -16.29 11.35 -5.65
CA ASN A 128 -16.82 12.14 -4.54
C ASN A 128 -16.57 13.65 -4.72
N SER A 129 -16.05 14.06 -5.87
CA SER A 129 -15.81 15.46 -6.23
C SER A 129 -17.03 16.05 -6.95
N LEU A 130 -18.16 16.16 -6.24
CA LEU A 130 -19.34 16.94 -6.66
C LEU A 130 -19.87 17.79 -5.50
#